data_AF-A0A922MTF2-F1
#
_entry.id   AF-A0A922MTF2-F1
#
_cell.length_a   1.000
_cell.length_b   1.000
_cell.length_c   1.000
_cell.angle_alpha   90.00
_cell.angle_beta   90.00
_cell.angle_gamma   90.00
#
_symmetry.space_group_name_H-M   'P 1'
#
loop_
_entity.id
_entity.type
_entity.pdbx_description
1 polymer ?
#
loop_
_entity_poly.entity_id
_entity_poly.type
_entity_poly.pdbx_seq_one_letter_code
_entity_poly.pdbx_strand_id
1 'polypeptide(L)'
;MRPYLLKGHELYMDNYYNSVPLSEKLLDLKTHTCGTLRSNRKGNPTSLVKKKLKKDEYIWLRKGKFYVSNWRDKRQVLMLTTLDQPEMIKVTNKRGQEVKRPKEIAQYNRFMSGIDCADQMISYYSCPRKTIRWYKKIIFHMLDVATWNAFFLFKRYVIKNNVKKYGYVEYRDKLIKCLTKIGDDVVGKDLVSVDAWKRYPPKAPEPSISVPQMPRKGTRTTTKASWTVESLENAVSVLKRGGISVYKVSQQTGIPYSTVKKRYNLAKADDRSYKNSPKLGRRTVFNVAQEEILANHLRTMSSKFYGLTREQFRKATSPADMHTFESLMEWEANDPGDNIILSRIKILRD
;
A
#
# COMPACT_ATOMS: atom_id res chain seq x y z
N MET A 1 15.24 7.08 26.24
CA MET A 1 15.91 8.40 26.28
C MET A 1 16.99 8.54 27.35
N ARG A 2 16.91 7.91 28.54
CA ARG A 2 17.87 8.08 29.66
C ARG A 2 19.35 8.29 29.28
N PRO A 3 20.01 7.45 28.46
CA PRO A 3 21.43 7.63 28.13
C PRO A 3 21.73 8.84 27.21
N TYR A 4 20.72 9.48 26.65
CA TYR A 4 20.80 10.61 25.72
C TYR A 4 20.35 11.94 26.35
N LEU A 5 19.81 11.92 27.56
CA LEU A 5 19.40 13.14 28.27
C LEU A 5 20.60 13.92 28.78
N LEU A 6 20.42 15.23 29.04
CA LEU A 6 21.43 16.14 29.59
C LEU A 6 22.67 16.38 28.71
N LYS A 7 22.62 15.95 27.44
CA LYS A 7 23.73 16.03 26.48
C LYS A 7 23.60 17.16 25.44
N GLY A 8 22.54 17.96 25.49
CA GLY A 8 22.30 19.01 24.50
C GLY A 8 21.84 18.48 23.14
N HIS A 9 21.31 17.26 23.09
CA HIS A 9 20.82 16.67 21.84
C HIS A 9 19.51 17.30 21.36
N GLU A 10 19.29 17.23 20.06
CA GLU A 10 18.07 17.65 19.39
C GLU A 10 17.22 16.41 19.05
N LEU A 11 15.99 16.38 19.54
CA LEU A 11 15.05 15.30 19.34
C LEU A 11 13.96 15.72 18.37
N TYR A 12 13.92 15.05 17.21
CA TYR A 12 12.87 15.23 16.23
C TYR A 12 11.77 14.19 16.45
N MET A 13 10.51 14.63 16.58
CA MET A 13 9.38 13.76 16.98
C MET A 13 8.14 13.96 16.14
N ASP A 14 7.44 12.86 15.85
CA ASP A 14 6.15 12.92 15.18
C ASP A 14 5.05 13.39 16.15
N ASN A 15 3.93 13.84 15.59
CA ASN A 15 2.76 14.36 16.30
C ASN A 15 2.18 13.40 17.35
N TYR A 16 2.43 12.09 17.21
CA TYR A 16 1.99 11.09 18.17
C TYR A 16 2.72 11.23 19.52
N TYR A 17 4.01 11.58 19.49
CA TYR A 17 4.84 11.73 20.69
C TYR A 17 4.90 13.19 21.15
N ASN A 18 4.80 14.14 20.21
CA ASN A 18 5.08 15.54 20.51
C ASN A 18 3.93 16.24 21.28
N SER A 19 4.30 17.02 22.29
CA SER A 19 3.39 17.85 23.08
C SER A 19 4.14 18.98 23.80
N VAL A 20 3.42 20.03 24.19
CA VAL A 20 3.98 21.15 24.96
C VAL A 20 4.54 20.69 26.32
N PRO A 21 3.80 19.93 27.16
CA PRO A 21 4.32 19.53 28.47
C PRO A 21 5.53 18.59 28.39
N LEU A 22 5.58 17.73 27.37
CA LEU A 22 6.75 16.87 27.15
C LEU A 22 7.97 17.69 26.77
N SER A 23 7.80 18.67 25.87
CA SER A 23 8.88 19.52 25.41
C SER A 23 9.42 20.43 26.52
N GLU A 24 8.56 20.93 27.41
CA GLU A 24 8.97 21.64 28.63
C GLU A 24 9.90 20.76 29.49
N LYS A 25 9.47 19.53 29.81
CA LYS A 25 10.28 18.58 30.61
C LYS A 25 11.59 18.18 29.93
N LEU A 26 11.59 17.98 28.62
CA LEU A 26 12.81 17.62 27.88
C LEU A 26 13.81 18.77 27.84
N LEU A 27 13.32 20.01 27.78
CA LEU A 27 14.16 21.19 27.83
C LEU A 27 14.85 21.34 29.20
N ASP A 28 14.15 21.06 30.30
CA ASP A 28 14.74 21.00 31.65
C ASP A 28 15.88 19.96 31.71
N LEU A 29 15.75 18.88 30.93
CA LEU A 29 16.75 17.82 30.78
C LEU A 29 17.75 18.11 29.65
N LYS A 30 17.98 19.40 29.31
CA LYS A 30 18.88 19.88 28.25
C LYS A 30 18.75 19.10 26.93
N THR A 31 17.51 18.81 26.53
CA THR A 31 17.18 18.12 25.29
C THR A 31 16.22 18.97 24.48
N HIS A 32 16.66 19.46 23.33
CA HIS A 32 15.81 20.27 22.46
C HIS A 32 14.86 19.36 21.68
N THR A 33 13.74 19.92 21.26
CA THR A 33 12.66 19.21 20.57
C THR A 33 12.20 19.99 19.35
N CYS A 34 11.91 19.27 18.27
CA CYS A 34 11.29 19.82 17.07
C CYS A 34 10.34 18.78 16.49
N GLY A 35 9.11 19.16 16.16
CA GLY A 35 8.14 18.19 15.69
C GLY A 35 6.83 18.78 15.22
N THR A 36 6.09 17.97 14.46
CA THR A 36 4.69 18.26 14.19
C THR A 36 3.87 18.16 15.47
N LEU A 37 2.80 18.94 15.57
CA LEU A 37 1.96 19.01 16.77
C LEU A 37 0.50 18.76 16.39
N ARG A 38 -0.15 17.82 17.08
CA ARG A 38 -1.56 17.53 16.84
C ARG A 38 -2.42 18.64 17.46
N SER A 39 -3.39 19.14 16.71
CA SER A 39 -4.20 20.31 17.09
C SER A 39 -4.98 20.14 18.40
N ASN A 40 -5.43 18.92 18.68
CA ASN A 40 -6.23 18.57 19.86
C ASN A 40 -5.40 18.27 21.13
N ARG A 41 -4.08 18.56 21.13
CA ARG A 41 -3.25 18.37 22.33
C ARG A 41 -3.49 19.45 23.37
N LYS A 42 -3.48 19.05 24.64
CA LYS A 42 -3.52 19.97 25.79
C LYS A 42 -2.27 20.85 25.80
N GLY A 43 -2.44 22.13 26.13
CA GLY A 43 -1.35 23.11 26.23
C GLY A 43 -1.09 23.89 24.93
N ASN A 44 -1.75 23.54 23.83
CA ASN A 44 -1.64 24.29 22.58
C ASN A 44 -2.34 25.67 22.71
N PRO A 45 -1.77 26.75 22.15
CA PRO A 45 -2.43 28.05 22.14
C PRO A 45 -3.65 28.03 21.21
N THR A 46 -4.84 28.16 21.81
CA THR A 46 -6.14 28.09 21.10
C THR A 46 -6.29 29.15 20.03
N SER A 47 -5.76 30.36 20.25
CA SER A 47 -5.74 31.45 19.26
C SER A 47 -4.99 31.07 17.99
N LEU A 48 -3.86 30.37 18.11
CA LEU A 48 -3.06 29.90 16.98
C LEU A 48 -3.71 28.70 16.27
N VAL A 49 -4.24 27.74 17.04
CA VAL A 49 -4.80 26.48 16.52
C VAL A 49 -6.10 26.73 15.75
N LYS A 50 -6.97 27.61 16.25
CA LYS A 50 -8.27 27.90 15.63
C LYS A 50 -8.18 28.90 14.48
N LYS A 51 -7.07 29.62 14.33
CA LYS A 51 -6.91 30.62 13.27
C LYS A 51 -6.90 29.95 11.89
N LYS A 52 -7.83 30.39 11.03
CA LYS A 52 -7.89 29.97 9.62
C LYS A 52 -6.88 30.79 8.83
N LEU A 53 -5.83 30.12 8.37
CA LEU A 53 -4.75 30.74 7.60
C LEU A 53 -5.06 30.76 6.11
N LYS A 54 -4.59 31.77 5.37
CA LYS A 54 -4.49 31.75 3.91
C LYS A 54 -3.33 30.83 3.49
N LYS A 55 -3.29 30.44 2.21
CA LYS A 55 -2.15 29.66 1.67
C LYS A 55 -0.87 30.50 1.82
N ASP A 56 0.21 29.84 2.22
CA ASP A 56 1.53 30.38 2.53
C ASP A 56 1.57 31.37 3.71
N GLU A 57 0.45 31.54 4.43
CA GLU A 57 0.44 32.30 5.69
C GLU A 57 1.09 31.48 6.80
N TYR A 58 1.91 32.18 7.59
CA TYR A 58 2.71 31.62 8.65
C TYR A 58 2.61 32.50 9.89
N ILE A 59 2.23 31.89 11.00
CA ILE A 59 2.12 32.56 12.30
C ILE A 59 2.77 31.70 13.37
N TRP A 60 3.27 32.33 14.42
CA TRP A 60 3.82 31.62 15.56
C TRP A 60 3.55 32.41 16.84
N LEU A 61 3.55 31.68 17.94
CA LEU A 61 3.50 32.23 19.29
C LEU A 61 4.66 31.64 20.08
N ARG A 62 5.16 32.43 21.04
CA ARG A 62 6.25 32.06 21.93
C ARG A 62 5.73 32.06 23.37
N LYS A 63 6.15 31.06 24.13
CA LYS A 63 6.06 31.06 25.59
C LYS A 63 7.44 30.66 26.11
N GLY A 64 8.11 31.53 26.86
CA GLY A 64 9.47 31.24 27.35
C GLY A 64 10.46 30.89 26.23
N LYS A 65 10.94 29.65 26.21
CA LYS A 65 11.91 29.12 25.23
C LYS A 65 11.29 28.20 24.17
N PHE A 66 9.97 28.10 24.12
CA PHE A 66 9.25 27.25 23.16
C PHE A 66 8.44 28.10 22.20
N TYR A 67 8.44 27.65 20.95
CA TYR A 67 7.66 28.23 19.88
C TYR A 67 6.65 27.21 19.38
N VAL A 68 5.41 27.68 19.19
CA VAL A 68 4.39 26.92 18.48
C VAL A 68 4.03 27.72 17.24
N SER A 69 4.20 27.11 16.07
CA SER A 69 3.90 27.74 14.80
C SER A 69 2.79 27.00 14.07
N ASN A 70 2.07 27.74 13.23
CA ASN A 70 1.03 27.24 12.35
C ASN A 70 1.28 27.81 10.96
N TRP A 71 1.49 26.92 10.01
CA TRP A 71 1.77 27.24 8.62
C TRP A 71 0.78 26.54 7.71
N ARG A 72 0.31 27.20 6.65
CA ARG A 72 -0.57 26.57 5.67
C ARG A 72 0.07 26.51 4.30
N ASP A 73 0.47 25.32 3.86
CA ASP A 73 0.68 25.03 2.45
C ASP A 73 -0.67 24.54 1.85
N LYS A 74 -0.76 23.28 1.41
CA LYS A 74 -2.04 22.66 1.02
C LYS A 74 -2.97 22.45 2.21
N ARG A 75 -2.38 22.12 3.37
CA ARG A 75 -3.05 21.91 4.66
C ARG A 75 -2.30 22.68 5.74
N GLN A 76 -3.00 22.97 6.83
CA GLN A 76 -2.38 23.57 8.02
C GLN A 76 -1.50 22.53 8.71
N VAL A 77 -0.30 22.94 9.07
CA VAL A 77 0.68 22.16 9.81
C VAL A 77 1.04 22.97 11.05
N LEU A 78 0.73 22.39 12.22
CA LEU A 78 1.24 22.91 13.47
C LEU A 78 2.58 22.27 13.79
N MET A 79 3.52 23.10 14.25
CA MET A 79 4.84 22.66 14.68
C MET A 79 5.11 23.17 16.09
N LEU A 80 5.94 22.43 16.81
CA LEU A 80 6.55 22.86 18.05
C LEU A 80 8.06 22.77 17.90
N THR A 81 8.76 23.81 18.33
CA THR A 81 10.22 23.83 18.39
C THR A 81 10.73 24.54 19.65
N THR A 82 11.78 24.00 20.25
CA THR A 82 12.58 24.63 21.33
C THR A 82 13.98 24.99 20.87
N LEU A 83 14.23 24.94 19.56
CA LEU A 83 15.50 25.28 18.91
C LEU A 83 15.53 26.78 18.61
N ASP A 84 15.56 27.12 17.32
CA ASP A 84 15.65 28.47 16.83
C ASP A 84 14.31 29.19 16.80
N GLN A 85 14.40 30.53 16.71
CA GLN A 85 13.25 31.36 16.40
C GLN A 85 12.65 30.93 15.04
N PRO A 86 11.32 30.76 14.96
CA PRO A 86 10.65 30.37 13.74
C PRO A 86 10.73 31.48 12.68
N GLU A 87 11.21 31.15 11.48
CA GLU A 87 11.46 32.08 10.38
C GLU A 87 11.14 31.41 9.03
N MET A 88 10.69 32.19 8.05
CA MET A 88 10.51 31.72 6.69
C MET A 88 11.83 31.73 5.93
N ILE A 89 12.30 30.55 5.53
CA ILE A 89 13.54 30.39 4.77
C ILE A 89 13.24 29.93 3.33
N LYS A 90 14.14 30.28 2.40
CA LYS A 90 14.14 29.72 1.05
C LYS A 90 14.86 28.37 1.06
N VAL A 91 14.24 27.34 0.49
CA VAL A 91 14.85 26.01 0.37
C VAL A 91 14.60 25.47 -1.03
N THR A 92 15.64 24.94 -1.65
CA THR A 92 15.53 24.24 -2.93
C THR A 92 14.87 22.88 -2.72
N ASN A 93 13.80 22.60 -3.46
CA ASN A 93 13.13 21.30 -3.43
C ASN A 93 13.90 20.26 -4.27
N LYS A 94 13.53 18.98 -4.19
CA LYS A 94 14.13 17.89 -4.99
C LYS A 94 14.06 18.11 -6.51
N ARG A 95 13.20 19.02 -6.97
CA ARG A 95 13.02 19.42 -8.37
C ARG A 95 13.87 20.64 -8.78
N GLY A 96 14.78 21.11 -7.92
CA GLY A 96 15.60 22.31 -8.19
C GLY A 96 14.86 23.64 -8.02
N GLN A 97 13.58 23.63 -7.64
CA GLN A 97 12.78 24.85 -7.48
C GLN A 97 12.97 25.46 -6.08
N GLU A 98 13.14 26.78 -6.01
CA GLU A 98 13.14 27.51 -4.74
C GLU A 98 11.72 27.62 -4.16
N VAL A 99 11.55 27.14 -2.93
CA VAL A 99 10.27 27.22 -2.20
C VAL A 99 10.51 27.85 -0.84
N LYS A 100 9.64 28.78 -0.43
CA LYS A 100 9.65 29.35 0.91
C LYS A 100 8.91 28.44 1.87
N ARG A 101 9.52 28.11 3.02
CA ARG A 101 8.89 27.34 4.09
C ARG A 101 9.48 27.69 5.45
N PRO A 102 8.76 27.42 6.56
CA PRO A 102 9.30 27.62 7.90
C PRO A 102 10.58 26.81 8.15
N LYS A 103 11.53 27.42 8.85
CA LYS A 103 12.84 26.85 9.21
C LYS A 103 12.70 25.54 9.96
N GLU A 104 11.82 25.48 10.96
CA GLU A 104 11.54 24.29 11.76
C GLU A 104 10.95 23.15 10.92
N ILE A 105 10.16 23.46 9.88
CA ILE A 105 9.63 22.45 8.95
C ILE A 105 10.74 21.91 8.05
N ALA A 106 11.66 22.76 7.61
CA ALA A 106 12.82 22.32 6.85
C ALA A 106 13.74 21.42 7.69
N GLN A 107 14.02 21.80 8.94
CA GLN A 107 14.80 20.99 9.89
C GLN A 107 14.10 19.65 10.17
N TYR A 108 12.79 19.67 10.48
CA TYR A 108 12.00 18.46 10.70
C TYR A 108 12.11 17.48 9.53
N ASN A 109 11.86 17.95 8.30
CA ASN A 109 11.92 17.10 7.12
C ASN A 109 13.33 16.52 6.86
N ARG A 110 14.38 17.25 7.24
CA ARG A 110 15.77 16.78 7.10
C ARG A 110 16.07 15.61 8.04
N PHE A 111 15.66 15.71 9.31
CA PHE A 111 16.09 14.75 10.34
C PHE A 111 15.09 13.63 10.63
N MET A 112 13.80 13.79 10.31
CA MET A 112 12.79 12.77 10.59
C MET A 112 12.87 11.53 9.71
N SER A 113 13.50 11.63 8.54
CA SER A 113 13.61 10.52 7.60
C SER A 113 14.48 9.35 8.09
N GLY A 114 15.26 9.51 9.16
CA GLY A 114 16.24 8.51 9.58
C GLY A 114 15.65 7.15 9.94
N ILE A 115 14.54 7.13 10.69
CA ILE A 115 13.87 5.89 11.12
C ILE A 115 13.19 5.22 9.93
N ASP A 116 12.41 5.97 9.16
CA ASP A 116 11.69 5.46 7.99
C ASP A 116 12.65 4.89 6.94
N CYS A 117 13.82 5.52 6.73
CA CYS A 117 14.84 4.99 5.83
C CYS A 117 15.41 3.66 6.32
N ALA A 118 15.65 3.50 7.62
CA ALA A 118 16.14 2.24 8.17
C ALA A 118 15.08 1.13 8.06
N ASP A 119 13.82 1.44 8.38
CA ASP A 119 12.70 0.50 8.26
C ASP A 119 12.47 0.08 6.80
N GLN A 120 12.51 1.04 5.87
CA GLN A 120 12.44 0.78 4.44
C GLN A 120 13.55 -0.18 3.99
N MET A 121 14.81 0.09 4.40
CA MET A 121 15.95 -0.76 4.04
C MET A 121 15.83 -2.18 4.61
N ILE A 122 15.32 -2.31 5.84
CA ILE A 122 15.03 -3.61 6.45
C ILE A 122 13.92 -4.32 5.66
N SER A 123 12.84 -3.63 5.31
CA SER A 123 11.68 -4.21 4.62
C SER A 123 12.04 -4.87 3.28
N TYR A 124 12.97 -4.29 2.50
CA TYR A 124 13.36 -4.82 1.19
C TYR A 124 14.10 -6.15 1.26
N TYR A 125 14.78 -6.41 2.37
CA TYR A 125 15.63 -7.58 2.51
C TYR A 125 15.20 -8.48 3.68
N SER A 126 14.08 -8.20 4.34
CA SER A 126 13.62 -8.99 5.46
C SER A 126 13.36 -10.44 5.04
N CYS A 127 13.64 -11.41 5.92
CA CYS A 127 13.40 -12.82 5.65
C CYS A 127 12.26 -13.50 6.46
N PRO A 128 11.19 -12.81 6.91
CA PRO A 128 10.18 -13.45 7.76
C PRO A 128 9.33 -14.38 6.90
N ARG A 129 9.30 -15.67 7.26
CA ARG A 129 8.38 -16.63 6.64
C ARG A 129 7.00 -16.54 7.29
N LYS A 130 5.95 -16.88 6.53
CA LYS A 130 4.59 -17.02 7.07
C LYS A 130 4.63 -18.00 8.26
N THR A 131 4.25 -17.51 9.44
CA THR A 131 4.26 -18.29 10.67
C THR A 131 3.12 -17.83 11.58
N ILE A 132 2.48 -18.80 12.25
CA ILE A 132 1.44 -18.55 13.26
C ILE A 132 2.06 -18.04 14.58
N ARG A 133 3.34 -18.33 14.80
CA ARG A 133 4.04 -18.00 16.06
C ARG A 133 4.68 -16.61 15.99
N TRP A 134 4.07 -15.63 16.65
CA TRP A 134 4.47 -14.21 16.58
C TRP A 134 5.92 -13.94 17.02
N TYR A 135 6.43 -14.64 18.04
CA TYR A 135 7.79 -14.43 18.55
C TYR A 135 8.88 -14.67 17.49
N LYS A 136 8.65 -15.57 16.54
CA LYS A 136 9.59 -15.82 15.43
C LYS A 136 9.77 -14.57 14.58
N LYS A 137 8.69 -13.81 14.34
CA LYS A 137 8.77 -12.54 13.59
C LYS A 137 9.65 -11.51 14.30
N ILE A 138 9.56 -11.45 15.63
CA ILE A 138 10.39 -10.54 16.43
C ILE A 138 11.86 -10.92 16.32
N ILE A 139 12.20 -12.21 16.47
CA ILE A 139 13.58 -12.68 16.36
C ILE A 139 14.16 -12.35 14.98
N PHE A 140 13.41 -12.63 13.90
CA PHE A 140 13.87 -12.28 12.54
C PHE A 140 14.04 -10.77 12.35
N HIS A 141 13.11 -9.96 12.86
CA HIS A 141 13.24 -8.51 12.80
C HIS A 141 14.46 -8.00 13.60
N MET A 142 14.73 -8.56 14.77
CA MET A 142 15.94 -8.23 15.54
C MET A 142 17.22 -8.56 14.77
N LEU A 143 17.26 -9.70 14.06
CA LEU A 143 18.39 -10.06 13.20
C LEU A 143 18.54 -9.09 12.01
N ASP A 144 17.44 -8.69 11.37
CA ASP A 144 17.49 -7.71 10.28
C ASP A 144 18.02 -6.35 10.77
N VAL A 145 17.54 -5.87 11.93
CA VAL A 145 18.02 -4.63 12.56
C VAL A 145 19.51 -4.74 12.93
N ALA A 146 19.94 -5.87 13.51
CA ALA A 146 21.33 -6.10 13.86
C ALA A 146 22.25 -6.10 12.63
N THR A 147 21.81 -6.75 11.54
CA THR A 147 22.53 -6.81 10.27
C THR A 147 22.66 -5.43 9.64
N TRP A 148 21.59 -4.63 9.66
CA TRP A 148 21.60 -3.26 9.16
C TRP A 148 22.55 -2.35 9.98
N ASN A 149 22.51 -2.45 11.30
CA ASN A 149 23.41 -1.71 12.19
C ASN A 149 24.88 -2.11 11.98
N ALA A 150 25.15 -3.41 11.81
CA ALA A 150 26.49 -3.91 11.49
C ALA A 150 26.99 -3.38 10.13
N PHE A 151 26.12 -3.36 9.11
CA PHE A 151 26.44 -2.77 7.82
C PHE A 151 26.73 -1.26 7.92
N PHE A 152 25.95 -0.52 8.72
CA PHE A 152 26.19 0.91 8.94
C PHE A 152 27.57 1.17 9.55
N LEU A 153 27.96 0.37 10.56
CA LEU A 153 29.30 0.43 11.15
C LEU A 153 30.38 0.04 10.14
N PHE A 154 30.18 -1.03 9.37
CA PHE A 154 31.09 -1.47 8.31
C PHE A 154 31.30 -0.35 7.28
N LYS A 155 30.23 0.32 6.84
CA LYS A 155 30.32 1.46 5.92
C LYS A 155 31.06 2.64 6.51
N ARG A 156 30.83 2.93 7.80
CA ARG A 156 31.45 4.06 8.51
C ARG A 156 32.96 3.88 8.71
N TYR A 157 33.41 2.67 9.06
CA TYR A 157 34.78 2.43 9.49
C TYR A 157 35.64 1.67 8.47
N VAL A 158 35.06 0.77 7.67
CA VAL A 158 35.81 -0.06 6.72
C VAL A 158 35.79 0.57 5.33
N ILE A 159 34.61 0.91 4.79
CA ILE A 159 34.50 1.45 3.42
C ILE A 159 35.10 2.85 3.31
N LYS A 160 35.02 3.68 4.36
CA LYS A 160 35.61 5.03 4.34
C LYS A 160 37.13 5.01 4.06
N ASN A 161 37.81 3.93 4.40
CA ASN A 161 39.24 3.74 4.23
C ASN A 161 39.59 2.85 3.02
N ASN A 162 38.60 2.42 2.22
CA ASN A 162 38.78 1.44 1.17
C ASN A 162 38.19 1.92 -0.16
N VAL A 163 38.78 1.54 -1.29
CA VAL A 163 38.36 2.03 -2.63
C VAL A 163 37.06 1.40 -3.08
N LYS A 164 36.77 0.16 -2.64
CA LYS A 164 35.58 -0.59 -3.04
C LYS A 164 34.35 -0.22 -2.20
N LYS A 165 33.35 0.37 -2.85
CA LYS A 165 32.02 0.57 -2.27
C LYS A 165 31.28 -0.76 -2.24
N TYR A 166 30.77 -1.14 -1.07
CA TYR A 166 29.89 -2.31 -0.90
C TYR A 166 28.44 -1.88 -0.78
N GLY A 167 27.57 -2.56 -1.54
CA GLY A 167 26.12 -2.50 -1.34
C GLY A 167 25.69 -3.33 -0.12
N TYR A 168 24.48 -3.07 0.38
CA TYR A 168 23.94 -3.84 1.51
C TYR A 168 23.72 -5.32 1.15
N VAL A 169 23.29 -5.61 -0.08
CA VAL A 169 23.09 -6.97 -0.58
C VAL A 169 24.40 -7.75 -0.60
N GLU A 170 25.47 -7.16 -1.14
CA GLU A 170 26.78 -7.79 -1.20
C GLU A 170 27.37 -8.03 0.19
N TYR A 171 27.20 -7.06 1.10
CA TYR A 171 27.60 -7.22 2.49
C TYR A 171 26.86 -8.40 3.14
N ARG A 172 25.54 -8.50 2.89
CA ARG A 172 24.72 -9.57 3.44
C ARG A 172 25.07 -10.94 2.85
N ASP A 173 25.33 -11.03 1.54
CA ASP A 173 25.77 -12.27 0.89
C ASP A 173 27.08 -12.77 1.51
N LYS A 174 28.07 -11.88 1.65
CA LYS A 174 29.33 -12.19 2.35
C LYS A 174 29.11 -12.63 3.78
N LEU A 175 28.27 -11.92 4.53
CA LEU A 175 27.95 -12.28 5.91
C LEU A 175 27.36 -13.71 5.99
N ILE A 176 26.43 -14.04 5.10
CA ILE A 176 25.82 -15.38 5.04
C ILE A 176 26.90 -16.41 4.73
N LYS A 177 27.69 -16.20 3.68
CA LYS A 177 28.78 -17.11 3.27
C LYS A 177 29.77 -17.37 4.40
N CYS A 178 30.19 -16.32 5.12
CA CYS A 178 31.06 -16.45 6.29
C CYS A 178 30.41 -17.28 7.41
N LEU A 179 29.12 -17.05 7.70
CA LEU A 179 28.41 -17.76 8.76
C LEU A 179 28.12 -19.24 8.41
N THR A 180 27.88 -19.54 7.14
CA THR A 180 27.56 -20.89 6.66
C THR A 180 28.77 -21.66 6.13
N LYS A 181 29.97 -21.05 6.13
CA LYS A 181 31.21 -21.60 5.58
C LYS A 181 31.08 -22.05 4.11
N ILE A 182 30.31 -21.30 3.33
CA ILE A 182 30.16 -21.51 1.88
C ILE A 182 31.30 -20.76 1.19
N GLY A 183 31.86 -21.35 0.11
CA GLY A 183 32.89 -20.71 -0.70
C GLY A 183 32.43 -19.38 -1.30
N ASP A 184 33.35 -18.42 -1.41
CA ASP A 184 33.03 -17.08 -1.93
C ASP A 184 32.56 -17.10 -3.39
N ASP A 185 33.01 -18.11 -4.14
CA ASP A 185 32.70 -18.42 -5.53
C ASP A 185 31.29 -18.98 -5.74
N VAL A 186 30.67 -19.53 -4.71
CA VAL A 186 29.35 -20.15 -4.80
C VAL A 186 28.27 -19.08 -4.88
N VAL A 187 27.41 -19.18 -5.89
CA VAL A 187 26.25 -18.30 -6.10
C VAL A 187 24.99 -18.98 -5.55
N GLY A 188 24.00 -18.20 -5.13
CA GLY A 188 22.75 -18.74 -4.60
C GLY A 188 22.00 -19.71 -5.53
N LYS A 189 22.28 -19.69 -6.85
CA LYS A 189 21.74 -20.64 -7.83
C LYS A 189 22.32 -22.04 -7.68
N ASP A 190 23.60 -22.14 -7.31
CA ASP A 190 24.32 -23.41 -7.15
C ASP A 190 23.79 -24.20 -5.94
N LEU A 191 23.19 -23.49 -4.98
CA LEU A 191 22.59 -24.07 -3.78
C LEU A 191 21.17 -24.63 -4.01
N VAL A 192 20.56 -24.43 -5.19
CA VAL A 192 19.19 -24.86 -5.50
C VAL A 192 19.23 -25.97 -6.56
N SER A 193 19.16 -27.24 -6.14
CA SER A 193 19.08 -28.40 -7.04
C SER A 193 17.70 -28.48 -7.72
N VAL A 194 17.70 -28.52 -9.05
CA VAL A 194 16.49 -28.63 -9.90
C VAL A 194 15.89 -30.04 -9.88
N ASP A 195 16.68 -31.08 -9.56
CA ASP A 195 16.28 -32.49 -9.72
C ASP A 195 15.40 -33.04 -8.60
N ALA A 196 15.25 -32.33 -7.48
CA ALA A 196 14.40 -32.77 -6.36
C ALA A 196 12.90 -32.88 -6.71
N TRP A 197 12.46 -32.31 -7.84
CA TRP A 197 11.06 -32.21 -8.27
C TRP A 197 10.51 -33.46 -9.00
N LYS A 198 11.35 -34.39 -9.47
CA LYS A 198 10.94 -35.53 -10.32
C LYS A 198 10.42 -36.77 -9.57
N ARG A 199 10.16 -36.70 -8.26
CA ARG A 199 9.90 -37.88 -7.39
C ARG A 199 8.44 -38.33 -7.23
N TYR A 200 7.51 -37.94 -8.11
CA TYR A 200 6.12 -38.39 -8.01
C TYR A 200 5.77 -39.41 -9.11
N PRO A 201 5.43 -40.67 -8.77
CA PRO A 201 4.98 -41.66 -9.76
C PRO A 201 3.56 -41.31 -10.28
N PRO A 202 3.22 -41.71 -11.52
CA PRO A 202 1.89 -41.49 -12.10
C PRO A 202 0.81 -42.27 -11.34
N LYS A 203 -0.36 -41.64 -11.16
CA LYS A 203 -1.47 -42.14 -10.31
C LYS A 203 -2.29 -43.21 -11.05
N ALA A 204 -2.67 -44.28 -10.35
CA ALA A 204 -3.61 -45.29 -10.83
C ALA A 204 -5.02 -44.70 -11.07
N PRO A 205 -5.85 -45.26 -11.98
CA PRO A 205 -7.20 -44.75 -12.25
C PRO A 205 -8.10 -44.87 -11.01
N GLU A 206 -8.76 -43.77 -10.65
CA GLU A 206 -9.63 -43.69 -9.46
C GLU A 206 -11.08 -44.15 -9.75
N PRO A 207 -11.78 -44.74 -8.76
CA PRO A 207 -13.13 -45.27 -8.93
C PRO A 207 -14.19 -44.15 -9.01
N SER A 208 -15.28 -44.42 -9.74
CA SER A 208 -16.40 -43.50 -9.97
C SER A 208 -17.20 -43.24 -8.68
N ILE A 209 -17.22 -41.99 -8.22
CA ILE A 209 -18.04 -41.55 -7.07
C ILE A 209 -19.29 -40.81 -7.59
N SER A 210 -20.47 -41.17 -7.07
CA SER A 210 -21.75 -40.50 -7.39
C SER A 210 -21.81 -39.09 -6.78
N VAL A 211 -21.93 -38.06 -7.63
CA VAL A 211 -21.93 -36.64 -7.23
C VAL A 211 -23.31 -36.21 -6.67
N PRO A 212 -23.39 -35.57 -5.49
CA PRO A 212 -24.64 -35.01 -4.96
C PRO A 212 -25.17 -33.84 -5.79
N GLN A 213 -26.49 -33.75 -5.99
CA GLN A 213 -27.11 -32.62 -6.71
C GLN A 213 -27.39 -31.40 -5.81
N MET A 214 -27.14 -30.20 -6.35
CA MET A 214 -27.35 -28.91 -5.68
C MET A 214 -28.84 -28.54 -5.56
N PRO A 215 -29.37 -28.27 -4.35
CA PRO A 215 -30.73 -27.79 -4.15
C PRO A 215 -30.72 -26.26 -4.01
N ARG A 216 -30.81 -25.52 -5.12
CA ARG A 216 -31.36 -24.15 -5.17
C ARG A 216 -31.35 -23.61 -6.60
N LYS A 217 -32.52 -23.56 -7.25
CA LYS A 217 -32.77 -22.71 -8.43
C LYS A 217 -33.37 -21.39 -7.93
N GLY A 218 -32.53 -20.45 -7.50
CA GLY A 218 -32.97 -19.09 -7.21
C GLY A 218 -33.11 -18.29 -8.51
N THR A 219 -34.30 -17.80 -8.83
CA THR A 219 -34.49 -16.82 -9.90
C THR A 219 -33.99 -15.46 -9.43
N ARG A 220 -33.29 -14.73 -10.31
CA ARG A 220 -32.77 -13.39 -10.02
C ARG A 220 -33.94 -12.41 -9.88
N THR A 221 -34.07 -11.80 -8.70
CA THR A 221 -35.12 -10.81 -8.40
C THR A 221 -34.87 -9.41 -8.98
N THR A 222 -33.66 -9.16 -9.50
CA THR A 222 -33.27 -7.87 -10.09
C THR A 222 -33.29 -7.94 -11.62
N THR A 223 -34.13 -7.11 -12.24
CA THR A 223 -34.06 -6.83 -13.69
C THR A 223 -32.80 -6.01 -13.97
N LYS A 224 -32.03 -6.39 -15.01
CA LYS A 224 -30.95 -5.52 -15.53
C LYS A 224 -31.60 -4.22 -16.03
N ALA A 225 -30.89 -3.10 -15.88
CA ALA A 225 -31.38 -1.76 -16.23
C ALA A 225 -32.08 -1.74 -17.60
N SER A 226 -33.33 -1.26 -17.62
CA SER A 226 -34.30 -1.43 -18.73
C SER A 226 -34.38 -0.24 -19.68
N TRP A 227 -33.35 0.60 -19.75
CA TRP A 227 -33.35 1.74 -20.67
C TRP A 227 -32.68 1.39 -22.00
N THR A 228 -33.24 1.87 -23.10
CA THR A 228 -32.77 1.62 -24.46
C THR A 228 -31.86 2.74 -24.95
N VAL A 229 -31.15 2.50 -26.05
CA VAL A 229 -30.35 3.55 -26.72
C VAL A 229 -31.25 4.71 -27.15
N GLU A 230 -32.43 4.40 -27.69
CA GLU A 230 -33.44 5.35 -28.12
C GLU A 230 -33.95 6.23 -26.97
N SER A 231 -34.20 5.63 -25.79
CA SER A 231 -34.65 6.41 -24.63
C SER A 231 -33.58 7.38 -24.12
N LEU A 232 -32.30 7.02 -24.25
CA LEU A 232 -31.18 7.90 -23.92
C LEU A 232 -31.02 9.03 -24.94
N GLU A 233 -31.22 8.78 -26.23
CA GLU A 233 -31.17 9.81 -27.27
C GLU A 233 -32.34 10.80 -27.14
N ASN A 234 -33.53 10.29 -26.82
CA ASN A 234 -34.68 11.11 -26.49
C ASN A 234 -34.43 11.98 -25.25
N ALA A 235 -33.81 11.44 -24.20
CA ALA A 235 -33.42 12.21 -23.02
C ALA A 235 -32.46 13.36 -23.35
N VAL A 236 -31.49 13.11 -24.23
CA VAL A 236 -30.52 14.14 -24.66
C VAL A 236 -31.16 15.17 -25.58
N SER A 237 -32.08 14.78 -26.47
CA SER A 237 -32.79 15.71 -27.34
C SER A 237 -33.68 16.67 -26.56
N VAL A 238 -34.36 16.18 -25.51
CA VAL A 238 -35.15 17.01 -24.57
C VAL A 238 -34.24 18.02 -23.86
N LEU A 239 -33.05 17.61 -23.40
CA LEU A 239 -32.10 18.52 -22.78
C LEU A 239 -31.48 19.55 -23.74
N LYS A 240 -31.39 19.23 -25.04
CA LYS A 240 -30.94 20.18 -26.08
C LYS A 240 -31.99 21.25 -26.37
N ARG A 241 -33.29 20.91 -26.33
CA ARG A 241 -34.39 21.87 -26.50
C ARG A 241 -34.48 22.88 -25.33
N GLY A 242 -33.87 22.56 -24.19
CA GLY A 242 -33.83 23.43 -23.01
C GLY A 242 -35.09 23.34 -22.15
N GLY A 243 -35.09 24.03 -21.00
CA GLY A 243 -36.27 24.17 -20.13
C GLY A 243 -36.49 23.07 -19.08
N ILE A 244 -35.73 21.98 -19.08
CA ILE A 244 -35.85 20.88 -18.10
C ILE A 244 -34.47 20.53 -17.53
N SER A 245 -34.39 20.32 -16.21
CA SER A 245 -33.13 19.93 -15.56
C SER A 245 -32.77 18.46 -15.84
N VAL A 246 -31.47 18.16 -15.90
CA VAL A 246 -30.94 16.79 -16.10
C VAL A 246 -31.49 15.80 -15.06
N TYR A 247 -31.73 16.27 -13.84
CA TYR A 247 -32.35 15.47 -12.77
C TYR A 247 -33.79 15.09 -13.10
N LYS A 248 -34.60 16.04 -13.57
CA LYS A 248 -36.01 15.79 -13.92
C LYS A 248 -36.14 14.85 -15.12
N VAL A 249 -35.26 14.98 -16.12
CA VAL A 249 -35.19 14.05 -17.26
C VAL A 249 -34.78 12.63 -16.82
N SER A 250 -33.85 12.51 -15.88
CA SER A 250 -33.43 11.22 -15.33
C SER A 250 -34.58 10.49 -14.62
N GLN A 251 -35.40 11.20 -13.85
CA GLN A 251 -36.57 10.63 -13.18
C GLN A 251 -37.66 10.19 -14.18
N GLN A 252 -37.91 10.99 -15.22
CA GLN A 252 -38.93 10.67 -16.24
C GLN A 252 -38.56 9.49 -17.13
N THR A 253 -37.27 9.34 -17.45
CA THR A 253 -36.78 8.32 -18.39
C THR A 253 -36.30 7.04 -17.71
N GLY A 254 -36.18 7.04 -16.36
CA GLY A 254 -35.63 5.93 -15.59
C GLY A 254 -34.12 5.70 -15.83
N ILE A 255 -33.46 6.61 -16.54
CA ILE A 255 -32.02 6.53 -16.84
C ILE A 255 -31.24 7.15 -15.67
N PRO A 256 -30.17 6.52 -15.17
CA PRO A 256 -29.34 7.10 -14.11
C PRO A 256 -28.84 8.51 -14.46
N TYR A 257 -28.97 9.44 -13.51
CA TYR A 257 -28.58 10.85 -13.66
C TYR A 257 -27.17 11.04 -14.25
N SER A 258 -26.21 10.25 -13.77
CA SER A 258 -24.81 10.30 -14.22
C SER A 258 -24.68 9.96 -15.71
N THR A 259 -25.45 9.01 -16.21
CA THR A 259 -25.48 8.60 -17.62
C THR A 259 -26.04 9.71 -18.50
N VAL A 260 -27.19 10.28 -18.13
CA VAL A 260 -27.83 11.38 -18.88
C VAL A 260 -26.91 12.61 -18.92
N LYS A 261 -26.34 13.01 -17.77
CA LYS A 261 -25.42 14.15 -17.67
C LYS A 261 -24.19 13.98 -18.54
N LYS A 262 -23.56 12.81 -18.48
CA LYS A 262 -22.36 12.50 -19.28
C LYS A 262 -22.68 12.56 -20.76
N ARG A 263 -23.77 11.95 -21.21
CA ARG A 263 -24.14 11.92 -22.64
C ARG A 263 -24.51 13.31 -23.16
N TYR A 264 -25.21 14.13 -22.37
CA TYR A 264 -25.51 15.52 -22.71
C TYR A 264 -24.24 16.38 -22.84
N ASN A 265 -23.29 16.26 -21.93
CA ASN A 265 -22.03 17.01 -22.00
C ASN A 265 -21.19 16.62 -23.23
N LEU A 266 -21.12 15.32 -23.56
CA LEU A 266 -20.47 14.85 -24.79
C LEU A 266 -21.17 15.39 -26.04
N ALA A 267 -22.51 15.45 -26.03
CA ALA A 267 -23.30 16.00 -27.13
C ALA A 267 -23.10 17.51 -27.32
N LYS A 268 -22.85 18.25 -26.23
CA LYS A 268 -22.58 19.69 -26.24
C LYS A 268 -21.18 20.02 -26.75
N ALA A 269 -20.21 19.14 -26.49
CA ALA A 269 -18.81 19.30 -26.88
C ALA A 269 -18.49 18.80 -28.31
N ASP A 270 -19.50 18.32 -29.06
CA ASP A 270 -19.34 17.62 -30.35
C ASP A 270 -18.22 16.57 -30.36
N ASP A 271 -18.07 15.85 -29.24
CA ASP A 271 -17.00 14.88 -29.05
C ASP A 271 -17.19 13.67 -29.99
N ARG A 272 -16.11 13.19 -30.62
CA ARG A 272 -16.12 12.01 -31.51
C ARG A 272 -16.70 10.76 -30.82
N SER A 273 -16.56 10.64 -29.50
CA SER A 273 -17.14 9.58 -28.68
C SER A 273 -18.67 9.67 -28.54
N TYR A 274 -19.30 10.81 -28.83
CA TYR A 274 -20.75 10.94 -28.91
C TYR A 274 -21.30 10.21 -30.15
N LYS A 275 -20.58 10.26 -31.28
CA LYS A 275 -20.97 9.60 -32.55
C LYS A 275 -20.96 8.07 -32.46
N ASN A 276 -20.28 7.50 -31.48
CA ASN A 276 -20.34 6.06 -31.18
C ASN A 276 -21.62 5.71 -30.42
N SER A 277 -22.23 4.57 -30.76
CA SER A 277 -23.42 4.04 -30.07
C SER A 277 -23.17 3.92 -28.57
N PRO A 278 -24.10 4.37 -27.72
CA PRO A 278 -23.91 4.35 -26.27
C PRO A 278 -23.88 2.90 -25.79
N LYS A 279 -22.79 2.52 -25.10
CA LYS A 279 -22.68 1.19 -24.48
C LYS A 279 -23.59 1.12 -23.24
N LEU A 280 -24.55 0.20 -23.28
CA LEU A 280 -25.43 -0.10 -22.15
C LEU A 280 -24.65 -0.85 -21.05
N GLY A 281 -24.67 -0.33 -19.83
CA GLY A 281 -24.07 -0.99 -18.66
C GLY A 281 -22.60 -0.63 -18.38
N ARG A 282 -21.99 -1.38 -17.45
CA ARG A 282 -20.58 -1.23 -17.09
C ARG A 282 -19.72 -1.80 -18.22
N ARG A 283 -18.51 -1.25 -18.41
CA ARG A 283 -17.51 -1.87 -19.29
C ARG A 283 -17.22 -3.27 -18.75
N THR A 284 -17.55 -4.30 -19.52
CA THR A 284 -17.13 -5.66 -19.22
C THR A 284 -15.64 -5.76 -19.50
N VAL A 285 -14.91 -6.41 -18.59
CA VAL A 285 -13.47 -6.63 -18.73
C VAL A 285 -13.23 -7.75 -19.75
N PHE A 286 -14.13 -8.73 -19.80
CA PHE A 286 -14.09 -9.88 -20.70
C PHE A 286 -15.07 -9.71 -21.87
N ASN A 287 -14.76 -10.36 -22.99
CA ASN A 287 -15.71 -10.50 -24.08
C ASN A 287 -16.80 -11.54 -23.76
N VAL A 288 -17.87 -11.57 -24.54
CA VAL A 288 -19.04 -12.44 -24.27
C VAL A 288 -18.65 -13.92 -24.20
N ALA A 289 -17.78 -14.37 -25.11
CA ALA A 289 -17.32 -15.75 -25.15
C ALA A 289 -16.48 -16.13 -23.91
N GLN A 290 -15.62 -15.22 -23.44
CA GLN A 290 -14.82 -15.39 -22.22
C GLN A 290 -15.70 -15.42 -20.97
N GLU A 291 -16.71 -14.54 -20.87
CA GLU A 291 -17.66 -14.56 -19.76
C GLU A 291 -18.45 -15.87 -19.72
N GLU A 292 -18.80 -16.43 -20.88
CA GLU A 292 -19.49 -17.71 -20.99
C GLU A 292 -18.60 -18.88 -20.54
N ILE A 293 -17.34 -18.91 -20.97
CA ILE A 293 -16.34 -19.90 -20.52
C ILE A 293 -16.17 -19.85 -19.00
N LEU A 294 -15.99 -18.65 -18.43
CA LEU A 294 -15.85 -18.46 -16.98
C LEU A 294 -17.11 -18.89 -16.23
N ALA A 295 -18.30 -18.51 -16.73
CA ALA A 295 -19.56 -18.89 -16.10
C ALA A 295 -19.76 -20.41 -16.11
N ASN A 296 -19.43 -21.08 -17.21
CA ASN A 296 -19.51 -22.53 -17.30
C ASN A 296 -18.49 -23.21 -16.38
N HIS A 297 -17.24 -22.72 -16.36
CA HIS A 297 -16.22 -23.22 -15.45
C HIS A 297 -16.64 -23.11 -13.98
N LEU A 298 -17.14 -21.95 -13.55
CA LEU A 298 -17.62 -21.73 -12.18
C LEU A 298 -18.82 -22.62 -11.85
N ARG A 299 -19.75 -22.85 -12.78
CA ARG A 299 -20.85 -23.79 -12.59
C ARG A 299 -20.33 -25.22 -12.42
N THR A 300 -19.39 -25.65 -13.26
CA THR A 300 -18.77 -26.98 -13.18
C THR A 300 -18.03 -27.17 -11.86
N MET A 301 -17.21 -26.21 -11.44
CA MET A 301 -16.49 -26.27 -10.17
C MET A 301 -17.45 -26.25 -8.98
N SER A 302 -18.45 -25.37 -9.01
CA SER A 302 -19.49 -25.33 -7.99
C SER A 302 -20.23 -26.68 -7.89
N SER A 303 -20.61 -27.30 -9.01
CA SER A 303 -21.27 -28.62 -9.00
C SER A 303 -20.36 -29.76 -8.51
N LYS A 304 -19.07 -29.71 -8.84
CA LYS A 304 -18.10 -30.73 -8.41
C LYS A 304 -17.80 -30.66 -6.91
N PHE A 305 -17.90 -29.47 -6.32
CA PHE A 305 -17.41 -29.22 -4.96
C PHE A 305 -18.49 -28.83 -3.96
N TYR A 306 -19.76 -28.80 -4.38
CA TYR A 306 -20.88 -28.51 -3.50
C TYR A 306 -21.05 -29.60 -2.43
N GLY A 307 -21.19 -29.18 -1.17
CA GLY A 307 -21.41 -30.09 -0.03
C GLY A 307 -20.17 -30.83 0.47
N LEU A 308 -19.01 -30.67 -0.18
CA LEU A 308 -17.75 -31.22 0.32
C LEU A 308 -17.22 -30.40 1.49
N THR A 309 -16.84 -31.06 2.59
CA THR A 309 -16.06 -30.40 3.63
C THR A 309 -14.66 -30.05 3.12
N ARG A 310 -13.99 -29.10 3.78
CA ARG A 310 -12.63 -28.66 3.40
C ARG A 310 -11.62 -29.81 3.31
N GLU A 311 -11.81 -30.87 4.10
CA GLU A 311 -10.99 -32.08 4.06
C GLU A 311 -11.34 -33.00 2.90
N GLN A 312 -12.63 -33.14 2.60
CA GLN A 312 -13.10 -33.94 1.46
C GLN A 312 -12.72 -33.29 0.12
N PHE A 313 -12.81 -31.95 0.01
CA PHE A 313 -12.35 -31.20 -1.16
C PHE A 313 -10.86 -31.44 -1.44
N ARG A 314 -10.02 -31.40 -0.40
CA ARG A 314 -8.57 -31.65 -0.50
C ARG A 314 -8.22 -33.09 -0.84
N LYS A 315 -9.12 -34.05 -0.57
CA LYS A 315 -8.93 -35.46 -0.93
C LYS A 315 -9.43 -35.77 -2.34
N ALA A 316 -10.51 -35.11 -2.79
CA ALA A 316 -11.16 -35.37 -4.08
C ALA A 316 -10.52 -34.63 -5.27
N THR A 317 -9.76 -33.55 -5.03
CA THR A 317 -9.01 -32.89 -6.10
C THR A 317 -7.71 -33.63 -6.38
N SER A 318 -7.64 -34.26 -7.55
CA SER A 318 -6.37 -34.72 -8.13
C SER A 318 -5.42 -33.53 -8.34
N PRO A 319 -4.11 -33.66 -8.06
CA PRO A 319 -3.13 -32.60 -8.27
C PRO A 319 -3.13 -32.00 -9.69
N ALA A 320 -3.58 -32.74 -10.71
CA ALA A 320 -3.67 -32.25 -12.10
C ALA A 320 -4.84 -31.27 -12.34
N ASP A 321 -5.97 -31.45 -11.65
CA ASP A 321 -7.12 -30.52 -11.71
C ASP A 321 -6.87 -29.27 -10.86
N MET A 322 -6.08 -29.42 -9.79
CA MET A 322 -5.48 -28.28 -9.09
C MET A 322 -4.49 -27.55 -9.98
N HIS A 323 -3.78 -28.20 -10.90
CA HIS A 323 -2.84 -27.55 -11.82
C HIS A 323 -3.53 -26.69 -12.89
N THR A 324 -4.77 -27.00 -13.29
CA THR A 324 -5.57 -26.12 -14.19
C THR A 324 -6.10 -24.91 -13.44
N PHE A 325 -6.49 -25.08 -12.17
CA PHE A 325 -6.89 -23.99 -11.29
C PHE A 325 -5.70 -23.14 -10.84
N GLU A 326 -4.54 -23.76 -10.58
CA GLU A 326 -3.26 -23.11 -10.33
C GLU A 326 -2.74 -22.45 -11.61
N SER A 327 -2.95 -22.99 -12.81
CA SER A 327 -2.58 -22.30 -14.06
C SER A 327 -3.45 -21.07 -14.34
N LEU A 328 -4.72 -21.09 -13.92
CA LEU A 328 -5.62 -19.92 -13.98
C LEU A 328 -5.28 -18.88 -12.92
N MET A 329 -4.84 -19.32 -11.73
CA MET A 329 -4.27 -18.45 -10.70
C MET A 329 -2.84 -17.97 -11.05
N GLU A 330 -2.07 -18.73 -11.85
CA GLU A 330 -0.75 -18.39 -12.39
C GLU A 330 -0.86 -17.45 -13.59
N TRP A 331 -2.01 -17.41 -14.29
CA TRP A 331 -2.31 -16.36 -15.25
C TRP A 331 -2.67 -15.03 -14.55
N GLU A 332 -3.40 -15.08 -13.43
CA GLU A 332 -3.56 -13.92 -12.53
C GLU A 332 -2.23 -13.50 -11.87
N ALA A 333 -1.29 -14.41 -11.72
CA ALA A 333 0.00 -14.16 -11.10
C ALA A 333 1.20 -14.01 -12.07
N ASN A 334 0.90 -13.93 -13.38
CA ASN A 334 1.83 -13.46 -14.42
C ASN A 334 1.47 -12.05 -14.94
N ASP A 335 0.54 -11.34 -14.28
CA ASP A 335 0.75 -9.90 -14.07
C ASP A 335 1.90 -9.77 -13.05
N PRO A 336 2.86 -8.84 -13.18
CA PRO A 336 4.12 -8.84 -12.44
C PRO A 336 3.98 -8.33 -10.99
N GLY A 337 2.88 -8.72 -10.34
CA GLY A 337 2.60 -8.48 -8.93
C GLY A 337 2.27 -9.80 -8.26
N ASP A 338 3.17 -10.22 -7.37
CA ASP A 338 2.88 -11.15 -6.27
C ASP A 338 2.76 -12.64 -6.59
N ASN A 339 3.92 -13.33 -6.67
CA ASN A 339 3.94 -14.79 -6.61
C ASN A 339 5.16 -15.36 -5.85
N ILE A 340 5.13 -15.26 -4.52
CA ILE A 340 5.89 -16.13 -3.58
C ILE A 340 4.93 -16.53 -2.45
N ILE A 341 3.99 -17.45 -2.68
CA ILE A 341 3.19 -17.98 -1.57
C ILE A 341 3.14 -19.51 -1.47
N LEU A 342 3.37 -20.31 -2.53
CA LEU A 342 2.99 -21.74 -2.45
C LEU A 342 4.11 -22.77 -2.23
N SER A 343 5.39 -22.40 -2.16
CA SER A 343 6.47 -23.41 -2.01
C SER A 343 7.04 -23.56 -0.58
N ARG A 344 6.24 -24.05 0.38
CA ARG A 344 6.66 -24.96 1.51
C ARG A 344 5.64 -25.05 2.66
N ILE A 345 4.49 -25.69 2.40
CA ILE A 345 3.94 -26.62 3.40
C ILE A 345 4.54 -27.99 3.06
N LYS A 346 5.08 -28.69 4.06
CA LYS A 346 6.02 -29.85 4.00
C LYS A 346 7.46 -29.39 3.78
N ILE A 347 8.43 -29.69 4.63
CA ILE A 347 8.64 -30.90 5.43
C ILE A 347 9.43 -30.47 6.70
N LEU A 348 9.06 -30.84 7.93
CA LEU A 348 9.51 -32.01 8.72
C LEU A 348 9.23 -31.58 10.19
N ARG A 349 8.84 -32.40 11.15
CA ARG A 349 8.63 -33.85 11.27
C ARG A 349 7.97 -34.09 12.64
N ASP A 350 7.69 -35.35 12.94
CA ASP A 350 8.07 -36.02 14.20
C ASP A 350 8.49 -35.13 15.38
#